data_AF-A0A0G4LB17-F1
#
_entry.id   AF-A0A0G4LB17-F1
#
_cell.length_a   1.000
_cell.length_b   1.000
_cell.length_c   1.000
_cell.angle_alpha   90.00
_cell.angle_beta   90.00
_cell.angle_gamma   90.00
#
_symmetry.space_group_name_H-M   'P 1'
#
loop_
_entity.id
_entity.type
_entity.pdbx_description
1 polymer ?
#
loop_
_entity_poly.entity_id
_entity_poly.type
_entity_poly.pdbx_seq_one_letter_code
_entity_poly.pdbx_strand_id
1 'polypeptide(L)'
;FPKSGVGVQCDINFAAHLALQNTLLLRCYSHTDPRVRTLVLFVKHWAKSRAINTPYRGTLSSYGYVLMMLHYLVNVVEPFVCPNLQHLGPPPPPQDPSTYPDADGLICRGRFVGFWRDEAEIQRLAR
;
A
#
# COMPACT_ATOMS: atom_id res chain seq x y z
N PHE A 1 -5.90 -12.88 -25.33
CA PHE A 1 -4.53 -12.76 -24.79
C PHE A 1 -3.59 -12.38 -25.92
N PRO A 2 -2.71 -11.38 -25.76
CA PRO A 2 -2.05 -10.76 -26.90
C PRO A 2 -1.11 -11.77 -27.56
N LYS A 3 -1.34 -12.01 -28.86
CA LYS A 3 -0.62 -12.98 -29.68
C LYS A 3 0.65 -12.38 -30.33
N SER A 4 0.94 -11.10 -30.09
CA SER A 4 2.11 -10.37 -30.57
C SER A 4 2.39 -9.13 -29.70
N GLY A 5 3.62 -8.60 -29.75
CA GLY A 5 4.09 -7.47 -28.94
C GLY A 5 4.77 -7.89 -27.63
N VAL A 6 4.97 -6.95 -26.70
CA VAL A 6 5.70 -7.16 -25.42
C VAL A 6 4.95 -8.04 -24.41
N GLY A 7 3.72 -8.46 -24.71
CA GLY A 7 2.92 -9.33 -23.83
C GLY A 7 2.38 -8.66 -22.55
N VAL A 8 2.42 -7.33 -22.47
CA VAL A 8 1.94 -6.55 -21.32
C VAL A 8 0.52 -6.03 -21.56
N GLN A 9 -0.35 -6.22 -20.58
CA GLN A 9 -1.67 -5.59 -20.53
C GLN A 9 -1.59 -4.31 -19.68
N CYS A 10 -2.16 -3.22 -20.19
CA CYS A 10 -2.16 -1.92 -19.52
C CYS A 10 -3.61 -1.46 -19.26
N ASP A 11 -3.88 -1.01 -18.04
CA ASP A 11 -5.14 -0.38 -17.65
C ASP A 11 -4.87 1.10 -17.32
N ILE A 12 -5.64 2.03 -17.90
CA ILE A 12 -5.50 3.48 -17.69
C ILE A 12 -6.73 3.99 -16.94
N ASN A 13 -6.52 4.73 -15.84
CA ASN A 13 -7.57 5.32 -15.04
C ASN A 13 -7.26 6.78 -14.71
N PHE A 14 -8.22 7.68 -14.97
CA PHE A 14 -8.07 9.13 -14.79
C PHE A 14 -8.48 9.64 -13.39
N ALA A 15 -9.11 8.80 -12.55
CA ALA A 15 -9.71 9.19 -11.27
C ALA A 15 -9.18 8.37 -10.06
N ALA A 16 -8.05 7.70 -10.22
CA ALA A 16 -7.51 6.77 -9.23
C ALA A 16 -6.61 7.43 -8.17
N HIS A 17 -6.99 8.61 -7.66
CA HIS A 17 -6.19 9.36 -6.67
C HIS A 17 -5.83 8.52 -5.43
N LEU A 18 -6.77 7.71 -4.91
CA LEU A 18 -6.51 6.79 -3.81
C LEU A 18 -5.55 5.64 -4.18
N ALA A 19 -5.54 5.20 -5.44
CA ALA A 19 -4.66 4.12 -5.87
C ALA A 19 -3.18 4.55 -5.84
N LEU A 20 -2.90 5.83 -6.13
CA LEU A 20 -1.57 6.42 -5.97
C LEU A 20 -1.12 6.35 -4.51
N GLN A 21 -1.98 6.76 -3.58
CA GLN A 21 -1.68 6.75 -2.16
C GLN A 21 -1.45 5.34 -1.61
N ASN A 22 -2.29 4.38 -2.03
CA ASN A 22 -2.09 2.97 -1.68
C ASN A 22 -0.77 2.43 -2.23
N THR A 23 -0.41 2.79 -3.46
CA THR A 23 0.86 2.36 -4.08
C THR A 23 2.06 2.91 -3.32
N LEU A 24 2.03 4.20 -2.95
CA LEU A 24 3.08 4.82 -2.14
C LEU A 24 3.17 4.20 -0.73
N LEU A 25 2.03 3.92 -0.09
CA LEU A 25 1.99 3.28 1.22
C LEU A 25 2.64 1.89 1.18
N LEU A 26 2.26 1.05 0.22
CA LEU A 26 2.82 -0.28 0.06
C LEU A 26 4.33 -0.23 -0.28
N ARG A 27 4.76 0.77 -1.05
CA ARG A 27 6.16 1.01 -1.35
C ARG A 27 6.95 1.35 -0.08
N CYS A 28 6.46 2.26 0.75
CA CYS A 28 7.10 2.59 2.03
C CYS A 28 7.17 1.37 2.95
N TYR A 29 6.09 0.58 3.08
CA TYR A 29 6.14 -0.69 3.81
C TYR A 29 7.22 -1.64 3.28
N SER A 30 7.41 -1.72 1.97
CA SER A 30 8.45 -2.59 1.39
C SER A 30 9.89 -2.19 1.76
N HIS A 31 10.09 -0.96 2.25
CA HIS A 31 11.36 -0.45 2.72
C HIS A 31 11.59 -0.65 4.22
N THR A 32 10.54 -0.96 4.99
CA THR A 32 10.64 -1.12 6.45
C THR A 32 11.40 -2.37 6.89
N ASP A 33 11.30 -3.46 6.11
CA ASP A 33 11.99 -4.72 6.38
C ASP A 33 12.00 -5.59 5.10
N PRO A 34 13.12 -6.26 4.75
CA PRO A 34 13.22 -7.08 3.52
C PRO A 34 12.23 -8.25 3.47
N ARG A 35 11.77 -8.75 4.62
CA ARG A 35 10.77 -9.83 4.72
C ARG A 35 9.40 -9.37 4.21
N VAL A 36 9.04 -8.10 4.38
CA VAL A 36 7.74 -7.53 3.95
C VAL A 36 7.53 -7.77 2.46
N ARG A 37 8.49 -7.36 1.61
CA ARG A 37 8.40 -7.54 0.16
C ARG A 37 8.26 -9.02 -0.21
N THR A 38 9.06 -9.87 0.40
CA THR A 38 9.08 -11.32 0.12
C THR A 38 7.74 -11.97 0.46
N LEU A 39 7.20 -11.70 1.65
CA LEU A 39 5.94 -12.27 2.12
C LEU A 39 4.73 -11.72 1.35
N VAL A 40 4.75 -10.43 1.00
CA VAL A 40 3.72 -9.82 0.14
C VAL A 40 3.70 -10.45 -1.26
N LEU A 41 4.87 -10.69 -1.87
CA LEU A 41 4.94 -11.39 -3.16
C LEU A 41 4.49 -12.84 -3.04
N PHE A 42 4.87 -13.52 -1.96
CA PHE A 42 4.42 -14.88 -1.67
C PHE A 42 2.89 -14.97 -1.58
N VAL A 43 2.24 -14.14 -0.75
CA VAL A 43 0.78 -14.23 -0.58
C VAL A 43 0.04 -13.89 -1.87
N LYS A 44 0.56 -12.94 -2.67
CA LYS A 44 -0.01 -12.62 -3.99
C LYS A 44 0.07 -13.81 -4.94
N HIS A 45 1.23 -14.46 -5.00
CA HIS A 45 1.41 -15.65 -5.83
C HIS A 45 0.51 -16.79 -5.36
N TRP A 46 0.50 -17.08 -4.06
CA TRP A 46 -0.35 -18.11 -3.45
C TRP A 46 -1.84 -17.89 -3.75
N ALA A 47 -2.36 -16.67 -3.53
CA ALA A 47 -3.76 -16.35 -3.79
C ALA A 47 -4.12 -16.49 -5.28
N LYS A 48 -3.20 -16.10 -6.18
CA LYS A 48 -3.37 -16.28 -7.63
C LYS A 48 -3.39 -17.76 -8.01
N SER A 49 -2.46 -18.57 -7.50
CA SER A 49 -2.38 -20.01 -7.78
C SER A 49 -3.61 -20.78 -7.27
N ARG A 50 -4.29 -20.25 -6.25
CA ARG A 50 -5.57 -20.76 -5.73
C ARG A 50 -6.81 -20.18 -6.42
N ALA A 51 -6.63 -19.24 -7.36
CA ALA A 51 -7.72 -18.51 -8.02
C ALA A 51 -8.68 -17.77 -7.05
N ILE A 52 -8.19 -17.36 -5.88
CA ILE A 52 -8.98 -16.67 -4.84
C ILE A 52 -8.77 -15.15 -4.83
N ASN A 53 -8.16 -14.60 -5.88
CA ASN A 53 -7.86 -13.18 -6.00
C ASN A 53 -8.68 -12.44 -7.09
N THR A 54 -9.89 -12.92 -7.41
CA THR A 54 -10.79 -12.39 -8.44
C THR A 54 -12.07 -11.77 -7.83
N PRO A 55 -12.08 -10.47 -7.49
CA PRO A 55 -13.24 -9.79 -6.89
C PRO A 55 -14.54 -9.94 -7.64
N TYR A 56 -14.48 -9.92 -8.98
CA TYR A 56 -15.65 -10.11 -9.84
C TYR A 56 -16.32 -11.48 -9.68
N ARG A 57 -15.64 -12.44 -9.05
CA ARG A 57 -16.15 -13.78 -8.71
C ARG A 57 -16.43 -13.96 -7.22
N GLY A 58 -16.52 -12.88 -6.46
CA GLY A 58 -16.87 -12.90 -5.03
C GLY A 58 -15.72 -13.23 -4.08
N THR A 59 -14.47 -13.28 -4.56
CA THR A 59 -13.29 -13.49 -3.70
C THR A 59 -12.61 -12.16 -3.36
N LEU A 60 -11.56 -12.18 -2.53
CA LEU A 60 -10.83 -10.96 -2.19
C LEU A 60 -10.00 -10.45 -3.38
N SER A 61 -9.65 -9.16 -3.40
CA SER A 61 -8.69 -8.63 -4.37
C SER A 61 -7.25 -8.97 -3.99
N SER A 62 -6.32 -8.94 -4.95
CA SER A 62 -4.89 -9.08 -4.64
C SER A 62 -4.42 -8.03 -3.62
N TYR A 63 -4.98 -6.82 -3.66
CA TYR A 63 -4.70 -5.77 -2.67
C TYR A 63 -5.22 -6.13 -1.28
N GLY A 64 -6.40 -6.75 -1.17
CA GLY A 64 -6.92 -7.21 0.12
C GLY A 64 -6.01 -8.23 0.81
N TYR A 65 -5.45 -9.19 0.06
CA TYR A 65 -4.45 -10.13 0.61
C TYR A 65 -3.18 -9.44 1.08
N VAL A 66 -2.74 -8.39 0.36
CA VAL A 66 -1.59 -7.58 0.77
C VAL A 66 -1.88 -6.88 2.10
N LEU A 67 -3.07 -6.30 2.27
CA LEU A 67 -3.48 -5.67 3.53
C LEU A 67 -3.55 -6.66 4.69
N MET A 68 -4.07 -7.87 4.46
CA MET A 68 -4.07 -8.93 5.49
C MET A 68 -2.65 -9.32 5.90
N MET A 69 -1.73 -9.46 4.94
CA MET A 69 -0.32 -9.74 5.22
C MET A 69 0.32 -8.61 6.02
N LEU A 70 0.11 -7.35 5.63
CA LEU A 70 0.62 -6.21 6.40
C LEU A 70 0.03 -6.19 7.81
N HIS A 71 -1.26 -6.42 7.98
CA HIS A 71 -1.87 -6.49 9.31
C HIS A 71 -1.21 -7.56 10.19
N TYR A 72 -0.96 -8.75 9.63
CA TYR A 72 -0.27 -9.84 10.32
C TYR A 72 1.15 -9.43 10.75
N LEU A 73 1.92 -8.84 9.84
CA LEU A 73 3.30 -8.41 10.08
C LEU A 73 3.43 -7.26 11.09
N VAL A 74 2.43 -6.39 11.15
CA VAL A 74 2.41 -5.23 12.06
C VAL A 74 1.85 -5.57 13.44
N ASN A 75 0.80 -6.42 13.53
CA ASN A 75 0.00 -6.53 14.75
C ASN A 75 -0.11 -7.95 15.33
N VAL A 76 0.24 -9.00 14.59
CA VAL A 76 -0.05 -10.40 15.00
C VAL A 76 1.22 -11.17 15.29
N VAL A 77 2.24 -11.04 14.43
CA VAL A 77 3.53 -11.71 14.64
C VAL A 77 4.30 -11.02 15.76
N GLU A 78 4.95 -11.83 16.61
CA GLU A 78 5.76 -11.35 17.72
C GLU A 78 7.20 -11.89 17.63
N PRO A 79 8.24 -11.01 17.62
CA PRO A 79 8.14 -9.56 17.55
C PRO A 79 7.57 -9.07 16.21
N PHE A 80 6.98 -7.86 16.19
CA PHE A 80 6.45 -7.27 14.97
C PHE A 80 7.56 -7.16 13.90
N VAL A 81 7.19 -7.31 12.63
CA VAL A 81 8.14 -7.28 11.51
C VAL A 81 8.30 -5.88 10.93
N CYS A 82 7.23 -5.09 10.90
CA CYS A 82 7.27 -3.70 10.46
C CYS A 82 6.32 -2.82 11.28
N PRO A 83 6.62 -1.52 11.43
CA PRO A 83 5.79 -0.60 12.19
C PRO A 83 4.53 -0.18 11.41
N ASN A 84 3.51 0.32 12.11
CA ASN A 84 2.36 0.94 11.46
C ASN A 84 2.72 2.36 10.95
N LEU A 85 2.93 2.50 9.64
CA LEU A 85 3.33 3.76 9.03
C LEU A 85 2.25 4.85 9.09
N GLN A 86 0.98 4.50 9.26
CA GLN A 86 -0.10 5.49 9.42
C GLN A 86 -0.11 6.09 10.83
N HIS A 87 0.23 5.31 11.86
CA HIS A 87 0.39 5.82 13.23
C HIS A 87 1.65 6.67 13.39
N LEU A 88 2.72 6.37 12.65
CA LEU A 88 3.95 7.16 12.64
C LEU A 88 3.90 8.36 11.69
N GLY A 89 2.81 8.50 10.92
CA GLY A 89 2.64 9.58 9.97
C GLY A 89 2.34 10.92 10.63
N PRO A 90 2.35 12.02 9.84
CA PRO A 90 1.94 13.31 10.34
C PRO A 90 0.49 13.24 10.87
N PRO A 91 0.15 14.02 11.92
CA PRO A 91 -1.22 14.07 12.40
C PRO A 91 -2.15 14.64 11.31
N PRO A 92 -3.43 14.25 11.31
CA PRO A 92 -4.41 14.87 10.43
C PRO A 92 -4.47 16.38 10.71
N PRO A 93 -4.60 17.23 9.67
CA PRO A 93 -4.74 18.66 9.86
C PRO A 93 -5.98 18.97 10.70
N PRO A 94 -5.98 20.08 11.47
CA PRO A 94 -7.19 20.62 12.10
C PRO A 94 -8.30 20.81 11.05
N GLN A 95 -9.56 20.79 11.46
CA GLN A 95 -10.73 20.78 10.57
C GLN A 95 -10.85 21.99 9.61
N ASP A 96 -9.96 22.98 9.69
CA ASP A 96 -9.92 24.15 8.82
C ASP A 96 -9.08 23.87 7.55
N PRO A 97 -9.70 23.78 6.36
CA PRO A 97 -9.01 23.49 5.11
C PRO A 97 -8.08 24.61 4.62
N SER A 98 -8.18 25.81 5.20
CA SER A 98 -7.43 27.00 4.75
C SER A 98 -5.98 27.07 5.23
N THR A 99 -5.58 26.22 6.18
CA THR A 99 -4.26 26.30 6.83
C THR A 99 -3.15 25.55 6.09
N TYR A 100 -3.44 24.79 5.02
CA TYR A 100 -2.44 24.00 4.30
C TYR A 100 -2.48 24.18 2.79
N PRO A 101 -1.79 25.20 2.25
CA PRO A 101 -1.65 25.40 0.81
C PRO A 101 -0.77 24.33 0.09
N ASP A 102 -0.15 23.40 0.83
CA ASP A 102 0.71 22.31 0.30
C ASP A 102 0.16 20.89 0.58
N ALA A 103 -1.14 20.74 0.84
CA ALA A 103 -1.78 19.44 1.13
C ALA A 103 -1.98 18.51 -0.09
N ASP A 104 -1.39 18.86 -1.23
CA ASP A 104 -1.50 18.16 -2.51
C ASP A 104 -0.88 16.76 -2.40
N GLY A 105 -1.71 15.78 -2.02
CA GLY A 105 -1.34 14.38 -1.87
C GLY A 105 -1.56 13.80 -0.48
N LEU A 106 -1.93 14.62 0.51
CA LEU A 106 -2.34 14.15 1.85
C LEU A 106 -3.85 14.20 2.06
N ILE A 107 -4.57 14.99 1.27
CA ILE A 107 -6.03 14.99 1.22
C ILE A 107 -6.52 14.33 -0.07
N CYS A 108 -7.39 13.34 0.05
CA CYS A 108 -8.06 12.73 -1.08
C CYS A 108 -9.58 12.74 -0.85
N ARG A 109 -10.32 13.45 -1.70
CA ARG A 109 -11.79 13.62 -1.59
C ARG A 109 -12.22 14.13 -0.20
N GLY A 110 -11.51 15.12 0.33
CA GLY A 110 -11.78 15.70 1.65
C GLY A 110 -11.41 14.83 2.84
N ARG A 111 -10.71 13.70 2.63
CA ARG A 111 -10.23 12.83 3.71
C ARG A 111 -8.71 12.85 3.80
N PHE A 112 -8.19 12.90 5.01
CA PHE A 112 -6.77 12.73 5.28
C PHE A 112 -6.33 11.29 5.00
N VAL A 113 -5.27 11.13 4.21
CA VAL A 113 -4.67 9.86 3.79
C VAL A 113 -3.16 9.84 4.06
N GLY A 114 -2.71 10.64 5.02
CA GLY A 114 -1.30 10.72 5.41
C GLY A 114 -0.80 9.46 6.11
N PHE A 115 0.49 9.21 5.91
CA PHE A 115 1.29 8.18 6.56
C PHE A 115 2.75 8.63 6.50
N TRP A 116 3.66 7.96 7.20
CA TRP A 116 5.08 8.28 7.12
C TRP A 116 5.66 7.88 5.76
N ARG A 117 6.08 8.88 4.97
CA ARG A 117 6.49 8.71 3.55
C ARG A 117 7.96 8.99 3.28
N ASP A 118 8.76 9.24 4.32
CA ASP A 118 10.19 9.50 4.15
C ASP A 118 10.91 8.18 3.85
N GLU A 119 10.99 7.82 2.57
CA GLU A 119 11.61 6.56 2.13
C GLU A 119 13.08 6.47 2.55
N ALA A 120 13.82 7.59 2.57
CA ALA A 120 15.23 7.59 2.92
C ALA A 120 15.42 7.28 4.42
N GLU A 121 14.61 7.91 5.26
CA GLU A 121 14.65 7.67 6.70
C GLU A 121 14.14 6.26 7.05
N ILE A 122 13.06 5.80 6.42
CA ILE A 122 12.55 4.43 6.59
C ILE A 122 13.65 3.42 6.25
N GLN A 123 14.33 3.59 5.12
CA GLN A 123 15.42 2.70 4.72
C GLN A 123 16.63 2.78 5.64
N ARG A 124 16.91 3.95 6.24
CA ARG A 124 18.01 4.13 7.20
C ARG A 124 17.75 3.36 8.49
N LEU A 125 16.50 3.41 8.99
CA LEU A 125 16.10 2.75 10.24
C LEU A 125 15.89 1.23 10.10
N ALA A 126 15.68 0.75 8.88
CA ALA A 126 15.54 -0.67 8.57
C ALA A 126 16.87 -1.45 8.49
N ARG A 127 18.02 -0.78 8.65
CA ARG A 127 19.36 -1.37 8.56
C ARG A 127 19.90 -1.85 9.90
#